data_AF-D6PJA3-F1
#
_entry.id   AF-D6PJA3-F1
#
_cell.length_a   1.000
_cell.length_b   1.000
_cell.length_c   1.000
_cell.angle_alpha   90.00
_cell.angle_beta   90.00
_cell.angle_gamma   90.00
#
_symmetry.space_group_name_H-M   'P 1'
#
loop_
_entity.id
_entity.type
_entity.pdbx_description
1 polymer ?
#
loop_
_entity_poly.entity_id
_entity_poly.type
_entity_poly.pdbx_seq_one_letter_code
_entity_poly.pdbx_strand_id
1 'polypeptide(L)'
;MGDCERERGDDAQMIKVLTDPAIVSVLLWTTSWSSDDLLLWIARHDPPFHALIDTGALITGKTNEAVARFCLENGLPWARAAVFLDSQDRKMVAFKEGGPALPLEQCSIPYGKRFTVGRMRRSNM
;
A
#
# COMPACT_ATOMS: atom_id res chain seq x y z
N MET A 1 -13.35 -18.42 19.54
CA MET A 1 -12.69 -17.25 20.17
C MET A 1 -11.33 -17.73 20.58
N GLY A 2 -10.28 -17.32 19.86
CA GLY A 2 -8.90 -17.55 20.26
C GLY A 2 -8.34 -16.20 20.64
N ASP A 3 -7.81 -16.09 21.85
CA ASP A 3 -7.24 -14.85 22.36
C ASP A 3 -6.10 -14.40 21.45
N CYS A 4 -6.18 -13.14 21.00
CA CYS A 4 -5.13 -12.50 20.24
C CYS A 4 -4.04 -12.10 21.24
N GLU A 5 -3.13 -13.02 21.52
CA GLU A 5 -1.97 -12.73 22.36
C GLU A 5 -1.04 -11.77 21.62
N ARG A 6 -1.07 -10.49 22.03
CA ARG A 6 -0.07 -9.51 21.59
C ARG A 6 1.25 -9.83 22.27
N GLU A 7 2.29 -10.05 21.48
CA GLU A 7 3.63 -10.24 22.02
C GLU A 7 4.11 -8.94 22.66
N ARG A 8 4.47 -9.01 23.94
CA ARG A 8 4.84 -7.85 24.75
C ARG A 8 6.13 -7.22 24.21
N GLY A 9 6.00 -6.15 23.42
CA GLY A 9 7.14 -5.42 22.84
C GLY A 9 6.98 -5.03 21.37
N ASP A 10 6.01 -5.63 20.66
CA ASP A 10 5.79 -5.39 19.23
C ASP A 10 5.39 -3.93 18.94
N ASP A 11 4.47 -3.36 19.74
CA ASP A 11 4.06 -1.96 19.64
C ASP A 11 5.23 -0.98 19.86
N ALA A 12 6.14 -1.30 20.79
CA ALA A 12 7.30 -0.45 21.09
C ALA A 12 8.35 -0.51 19.97
N GLN A 13 8.52 -1.67 19.33
CA GLN A 13 9.36 -1.81 18.14
C GLN A 13 8.78 -1.05 16.95
N MET A 14 7.46 -1.15 16.74
CA MET A 14 6.77 -0.38 15.69
C MET A 14 6.98 1.13 15.89
N ILE A 15 6.72 1.65 17.09
CA ILE A 15 6.91 3.08 17.38
C ILE A 15 8.37 3.47 17.16
N LYS A 16 9.31 2.70 17.70
CA LYS A 16 10.75 2.96 17.53
C LYS A 16 11.10 3.11 16.05
N VAL A 17 10.68 2.16 15.21
CA VAL A 17 10.95 2.18 13.75
C VAL A 17 10.28 3.37 13.08
N LEU A 18 9.00 3.63 13.39
CA LEU A 18 8.23 4.72 12.77
C LEU A 18 8.68 6.12 13.22
N THR A 19 9.46 6.23 14.30
CA THR A 19 10.04 7.48 14.80
C THR A 19 11.54 7.62 14.52
N ASP A 20 12.20 6.59 14.00
CA ASP A 20 13.62 6.61 13.73
C ASP A 20 13.91 7.37 12.42
N PRO A 21 14.59 8.53 12.47
CA PRO A 21 14.88 9.33 11.27
C PRO A 21 15.88 8.66 10.31
N ALA A 22 16.57 7.58 10.73
CA ALA A 22 17.39 6.77 9.84
C ALA A 22 16.55 5.83 8.96
N ILE A 23 15.27 5.60 9.32
CA ILE A 23 14.35 4.72 8.61
C ILE A 23 13.22 5.51 7.96
N VAL A 24 12.74 6.57 8.63
CA VAL A 24 11.59 7.37 8.21
C VAL A 24 12.05 8.76 7.76
N SER A 25 11.56 9.16 6.59
CA SER A 25 11.71 10.53 6.06
C SER A 25 10.36 11.22 5.92
N VAL A 26 10.34 12.54 6.11
CA VAL A 26 9.15 13.36 5.87
C VAL A 26 9.38 14.25 4.65
N LEU A 27 8.41 14.27 3.74
CA LEU A 27 8.41 15.15 2.58
C LEU A 27 7.26 16.15 2.72
N LEU A 28 7.57 17.44 2.68
CA LEU A 28 6.56 18.49 2.60
C LEU A 28 6.25 18.77 1.14
N TRP A 29 4.96 18.64 0.78
CA TRP A 29 4.49 18.89 -0.58
C TRP A 29 4.06 20.35 -0.76
N THR A 30 4.13 20.85 -2.00
CA THR A 30 3.67 22.21 -2.34
C THR A 30 2.15 22.32 -2.21
N THR A 31 1.59 23.53 -2.14
CA THR A 31 0.14 23.75 -1.92
C THR A 31 -0.74 23.45 -3.14
N SER A 32 -0.18 23.16 -4.31
CA SER A 32 -0.90 22.99 -5.58
C SER A 32 -0.78 21.56 -6.13
N TRP A 33 -1.17 20.55 -5.35
CA TRP A 33 -1.10 19.15 -5.76
C TRP A 33 -2.49 18.54 -5.97
N SER A 34 -2.57 17.59 -6.89
CA SER A 34 -3.69 16.66 -7.01
C SER A 34 -3.30 15.27 -6.53
N SER A 35 -4.29 14.46 -6.15
CA SER A 35 -4.06 13.07 -5.81
C SER A 35 -3.37 12.29 -6.91
N ASP A 36 -3.64 12.60 -8.17
CA ASP A 36 -2.98 11.97 -9.32
C ASP A 36 -1.50 12.34 -9.40
N ASP A 37 -1.12 13.58 -9.10
CA ASP A 37 0.30 14.00 -9.06
C ASP A 37 1.08 13.23 -7.99
N LEU A 38 0.49 13.07 -6.80
CA LEU A 38 1.09 12.31 -5.71
C LEU A 38 1.25 10.83 -6.10
N LEU A 39 0.20 10.21 -6.67
CA LEU A 39 0.26 8.82 -7.10
C LEU A 39 1.25 8.59 -8.24
N LEU A 40 1.40 9.56 -9.14
CA LEU A 40 2.37 9.53 -10.23
C LEU A 40 3.79 9.58 -9.69
N TRP A 41 4.04 10.46 -8.71
CA TRP A 41 5.32 10.55 -8.02
C TRP A 41 5.66 9.24 -7.30
N ILE A 42 4.70 8.67 -6.54
CA ILE A 42 4.88 7.37 -5.85
C ILE A 42 5.22 6.26 -6.86
N ALA A 43 4.46 6.16 -7.95
CA ALA A 43 4.61 5.08 -8.93
C ALA A 43 5.95 5.14 -9.69
N ARG A 44 6.56 6.32 -9.78
CA ARG A 44 7.80 6.58 -10.55
C ARG A 44 9.03 6.84 -9.67
N HIS A 45 8.88 6.81 -8.35
CA HIS A 45 9.96 7.08 -7.42
C HIS A 45 11.13 6.09 -7.58
N ASP A 46 12.35 6.59 -7.41
CA ASP A 46 13.58 5.80 -7.39
C ASP A 46 14.40 6.18 -6.14
N PRO A 47 14.69 5.26 -5.21
CA PRO A 47 14.36 3.83 -5.24
C PRO A 47 12.84 3.55 -5.15
N PRO A 48 12.35 2.44 -5.71
CA PRO A 48 10.91 2.18 -5.79
C PRO A 48 10.26 1.97 -4.42
N PHE A 49 9.11 2.60 -4.21
CA PHE A 49 8.24 2.27 -3.09
C PHE A 49 7.54 0.93 -3.33
N HIS A 50 7.52 0.08 -2.30
CA HIS A 50 6.91 -1.25 -2.38
C HIS A 50 5.48 -1.27 -1.84
N ALA A 51 5.12 -0.28 -1.02
CA ALA A 51 3.82 -0.20 -0.39
C ALA A 51 3.35 1.25 -0.22
N LEU A 52 2.04 1.43 -0.30
CA LEU A 52 1.32 2.65 0.00
C LEU A 52 0.26 2.32 1.04
N ILE A 53 0.46 2.80 2.26
CA ILE A 53 -0.36 2.46 3.42
C ILE A 53 -1.06 3.72 3.94
N ASP A 54 -2.32 3.60 4.36
CA ASP A 54 -3.12 4.64 5.02
C ASP A 54 -3.43 5.88 4.19
N THR A 55 -3.33 5.79 2.87
CA THR A 55 -3.55 6.94 1.98
C THR A 55 -4.53 6.67 0.83
N GLY A 56 -4.87 5.40 0.58
CA GLY A 56 -5.62 4.98 -0.62
C GLY A 56 -6.95 5.72 -0.81
N ALA A 57 -7.83 5.72 0.20
CA ALA A 57 -9.16 6.34 0.09
C ALA A 57 -9.25 7.76 0.71
N LEU A 58 -8.56 8.00 1.82
CA LEU A 58 -8.74 9.25 2.60
C LEU A 58 -8.13 10.47 1.91
N ILE A 59 -7.06 10.28 1.14
CA ILE A 59 -6.31 11.37 0.51
C ILE A 59 -6.76 11.60 -0.94
N THR A 60 -7.20 10.54 -1.63
CA THR A 60 -7.41 10.59 -3.10
C THR A 60 -8.87 10.58 -3.54
N GLY A 61 -9.80 10.16 -2.69
CA GLY A 61 -11.19 9.88 -3.08
C GLY A 61 -11.36 8.64 -3.98
N LYS A 62 -10.28 7.87 -4.22
CA LYS A 62 -10.29 6.66 -5.05
C LYS A 62 -10.36 5.40 -4.18
N THR A 63 -10.86 4.31 -4.72
CA THR A 63 -10.79 2.99 -4.05
C THR A 63 -9.34 2.47 -4.07
N ASN A 64 -9.01 1.56 -3.16
CA ASN A 64 -7.67 0.93 -3.17
C ASN A 64 -7.37 0.22 -4.50
N GLU A 65 -8.39 -0.35 -5.16
CA GLU A 65 -8.23 -0.93 -6.50
C GLU A 65 -7.87 0.13 -7.54
N ALA A 66 -8.60 1.26 -7.54
CA ALA A 66 -8.33 2.34 -8.48
C ALA A 66 -6.92 2.93 -8.28
N VAL A 67 -6.47 3.08 -7.03
CA VAL A 67 -5.09 3.49 -6.71
C VAL A 67 -4.08 2.46 -7.21
N ALA A 68 -4.31 1.18 -6.91
CA ALA A 68 -3.43 0.09 -7.33
C ALA A 68 -3.26 0.04 -8.85
N ARG A 69 -4.36 0.14 -9.60
CA ARG A 69 -4.35 0.18 -11.07
C ARG A 69 -3.65 1.41 -11.61
N PHE A 70 -3.96 2.59 -11.07
CA PHE A 70 -3.31 3.84 -11.48
C PHE A 70 -1.78 3.74 -11.36
N CYS A 71 -1.26 3.24 -10.24
CA CYS A 71 0.19 3.11 -10.06
C CYS A 71 0.81 2.06 -11.00
N LEU A 72 0.13 0.93 -11.26
CA LEU A 72 0.60 -0.10 -12.20
C LEU A 72 0.66 0.42 -13.64
N GLU A 73 -0.34 1.21 -14.04
CA GLU A 73 -0.46 1.80 -15.39
C GLU A 73 0.56 2.91 -15.62
N ASN A 74 0.82 3.74 -14.60
CA ASN A 74 1.63 4.95 -14.75
C ASN A 74 3.10 4.80 -14.29
N GLY A 75 3.47 3.65 -13.72
CA GLY A 75 4.82 3.39 -13.22
C GLY A 75 5.06 1.94 -12.81
N LEU A 76 5.84 1.75 -11.74
CA LEU A 76 6.17 0.45 -11.15
C LEU A 76 6.65 -0.60 -12.18
N PRO A 77 7.70 -0.33 -12.97
CA PRO A 77 8.17 -1.27 -14.01
C PRO A 77 8.63 -2.61 -13.41
N TRP A 78 8.99 -2.63 -12.13
CA TRP A 78 9.41 -3.82 -11.40
C TRP A 78 8.24 -4.73 -10.98
N ALA A 79 7.03 -4.18 -10.83
CA ALA A 79 5.86 -4.89 -10.32
C ALA A 79 5.07 -5.56 -11.46
N ARG A 80 4.60 -6.78 -11.22
CA ARG A 80 3.68 -7.50 -12.11
C ARG A 80 2.22 -7.35 -11.67
N ALA A 81 2.01 -7.05 -10.39
CA ALA A 81 0.68 -6.90 -9.81
C ALA A 81 0.72 -6.03 -8.57
N ALA A 82 -0.45 -5.57 -8.16
CA ALA A 82 -0.66 -4.84 -6.92
C ALA A 82 -1.66 -5.60 -6.04
N VAL A 83 -1.31 -5.78 -4.77
CA VAL A 83 -2.17 -6.35 -3.74
C VAL A 83 -2.90 -5.21 -3.05
N PHE A 84 -4.22 -5.35 -2.87
CA PHE A 84 -5.00 -4.35 -2.17
C PHE A 84 -6.09 -4.95 -1.27
N LEU A 85 -6.61 -4.15 -0.35
CA LEU A 85 -7.80 -4.51 0.43
C LEU A 85 -9.05 -3.94 -0.24
N ASP A 86 -10.04 -4.80 -0.53
CA ASP A 86 -11.33 -4.35 -1.05
C ASP A 86 -12.23 -3.75 0.04
N SER A 87 -13.46 -3.35 -0.33
CA SER A 87 -14.43 -2.78 0.62
C SER A 87 -14.88 -3.75 1.71
N GLN A 88 -14.65 -5.05 1.53
CA GLN A 88 -14.93 -6.11 2.50
C GLN A 88 -13.66 -6.56 3.23
N ASP A 89 -12.57 -5.80 3.13
CA ASP A 89 -11.29 -6.08 3.77
C ASP A 89 -10.62 -7.40 3.32
N ARG A 90 -10.96 -7.88 2.12
CA ARG A 90 -10.34 -9.06 1.51
C ARG A 90 -9.11 -8.66 0.74
N LYS A 91 -8.08 -9.51 0.78
CA LYS A 91 -6.84 -9.32 0.00
C LYS A 91 -7.10 -9.70 -1.46
N MET A 92 -7.07 -8.70 -2.32
CA MET A 92 -7.27 -8.80 -3.76
C MET A 92 -6.00 -8.46 -4.52
N VAL A 93 -5.94 -8.86 -5.78
CA VAL A 93 -4.81 -8.68 -6.69
C VAL A 93 -5.30 -8.06 -7.98
N ALA A 94 -4.71 -6.93 -8.36
CA ALA A 94 -4.83 -6.36 -9.70
C ALA A 94 -3.54 -6.65 -10.48
N PHE A 95 -3.66 -7.25 -11.67
CA PHE A 95 -2.53 -7.53 -12.56
C PHE A 95 -2.23 -6.32 -13.45
N LYS A 96 -0.96 -6.12 -13.78
CA LYS A 96 -0.51 -5.03 -14.66
C LYS A 96 -1.05 -5.19 -16.08
N GLU A 97 -1.23 -6.43 -16.51
CA GLU A 97 -1.81 -6.80 -17.81
C GLU A 97 -3.31 -6.48 -17.92
N GLY A 98 -3.96 -6.06 -16.81
CA GLY A 98 -5.38 -5.73 -16.75
C GLY A 98 -6.25 -6.90 -16.29
N GLY A 99 -7.55 -6.83 -16.60
CA GLY A 99 -8.55 -7.84 -16.20
C GLY A 99 -9.12 -7.64 -14.79
N PRO A 100 -10.08 -8.49 -14.38
CA PRO A 100 -10.74 -8.39 -13.08
C PRO A 100 -9.75 -8.68 -11.94
N ALA A 101 -9.96 -8.02 -10.79
CA ALA A 101 -9.19 -8.33 -9.60
C ALA A 101 -9.56 -9.72 -9.06
N LEU A 102 -8.55 -10.47 -8.59
CA LEU A 102 -8.73 -11.83 -8.06
C LEU A 102 -8.32 -11.90 -6.59
N PRO A 103 -8.90 -12.80 -5.78
CA PRO A 103 -8.42 -13.05 -4.42
C PRO A 103 -6.94 -13.44 -4.42
N LEU A 104 -6.17 -12.90 -3.47
CA LEU A 104 -4.74 -13.17 -3.34
C LEU A 104 -4.43 -14.67 -3.18
N GLU A 105 -5.31 -15.40 -2.49
CA GLU A 105 -5.19 -16.86 -2.27
C GLU A 105 -5.25 -17.68 -3.57
N GLN A 106 -5.84 -17.12 -4.63
CA GLN A 106 -5.93 -17.75 -5.95
C GLN A 106 -4.77 -17.36 -6.87
N CYS A 107 -3.86 -16.51 -6.40
CA CYS A 107 -2.78 -15.93 -7.21
C CYS A 107 -1.40 -16.32 -6.68
N SER A 108 -0.48 -16.66 -7.58
CA SER A 108 0.93 -16.85 -7.26
C SER A 108 1.77 -15.72 -7.85
N ILE A 109 2.19 -14.77 -7.01
CA ILE A 109 3.06 -13.65 -7.42
C ILE A 109 4.27 -13.61 -6.49
N PRO A 110 5.52 -13.46 -6.93
CA PRO A 110 6.64 -13.28 -6.00
C PRO A 110 6.53 -11.98 -5.18
N TYR A 111 6.93 -11.96 -3.90
CA TYR A 111 6.87 -10.73 -3.08
C TYR A 111 7.57 -9.53 -3.73
N GLY A 112 8.76 -9.73 -4.31
CA GLY A 112 9.49 -8.69 -5.03
C GLY A 112 8.88 -8.26 -6.37
N LYS A 113 7.71 -8.77 -6.74
CA LYS A 113 6.93 -8.40 -7.93
C LYS A 113 5.54 -7.85 -7.58
N ARG A 114 5.28 -7.59 -6.29
CA ARG A 114 4.01 -7.07 -5.76
C ARG A 114 4.19 -5.66 -5.21
N PHE A 115 3.39 -4.72 -5.68
CA PHE A 115 3.13 -3.47 -4.96
C PHE A 115 1.97 -3.66 -3.98
N THR A 116 1.96 -3.00 -2.83
CA THR A 116 0.88 -3.17 -1.83
C THR A 116 0.15 -1.86 -1.57
N VAL A 117 -1.18 -1.87 -1.62
CA VAL A 117 -2.04 -0.73 -1.26
C VAL A 117 -2.95 -1.14 -0.12
N GLY A 118 -2.94 -0.42 1.00
CA GLY A 118 -3.75 -0.84 2.14
C GLY A 118 -3.93 0.21 3.22
N ARG A 119 -4.53 -0.25 4.31
CA ARG A 119 -4.69 0.51 5.55
C ARG A 119 -3.95 -0.22 6.68
N MET A 120 -3.30 0.51 7.58
CA MET A 120 -2.98 -0.04 8.89
C MET A 120 -4.30 -0.25 9.61
N ARG A 121 -4.58 -1.50 9.96
CA ARG A 121 -5.66 -1.76 10.91
C ARG A 121 -5.19 -1.24 12.26
N ARG A 122 -5.92 -0.28 12.83
CA ARG A 122 -5.92 -0.10 14.28
C ARG A 122 -6.49 -1.39 14.85
N SER A 123 -5.67 -2.16 15.55
CA SER A 123 -6.19 -3.15 16.49
C SER A 123 -6.97 -2.36 17.52
N ASN A 124 -8.30 -2.50 17.54
CA ASN A 124 -9.10 -1.97 18.62
C ASN A 124 -8.60 -2.62 19.92
N MET A 125 -8.11 -1.80 20.85
CA MET A 125 -7.94 -2.16 22.26
C MET A 125 -9.30 -2.34 22.93
#